data_AF-A0A2V5T9Q6-F1
#
_entry.id   AF-A0A2V5T9Q6-F1
#
_cell.length_a   1.000
_cell.length_b   1.000
_cell.length_c   1.000
_cell.angle_alpha   90.00
_cell.angle_beta   90.00
_cell.angle_gamma   90.00
#
_symmetry.space_group_name_H-M   'P 1'
#
loop_
_entity.id
_entity.type
_entity.pdbx_description
1 polymer ?
#
loop_
_entity_poly.entity_id
_entity_poly.type
_entity_poly.pdbx_seq_one_letter_code
_entity_poly.pdbx_strand_id
1 'polypeptide(L)'
;MSRGTRRLQVNRQQKHILLLALFLLKYQHGNNRPAKRQVLNFIDLHHLIQIRDEDRRRVATGEEAWANDITWRREDLKEEVLLTMPEHGEWQITASGERRIIEWCAIMHHFATVTPDWETRADRFEDLFEEKVVITKQTVLAAQRAYEIATRLYPRDLPEVPEHIKGKIRL
;
A
#
# COMPACT_ATOMS: atom_id res chain seq x y z
N MET A 1 -10.52 16.15 -14.76
CA MET A 1 -10.72 14.74 -14.38
C MET A 1 -12.14 14.51 -13.86
N SER A 2 -12.79 13.42 -14.29
CA SER A 2 -14.13 13.03 -13.78
C SER A 2 -14.06 12.50 -12.35
N ARG A 3 -15.12 12.72 -11.54
CA ARG A 3 -15.22 12.20 -10.16
C ARG A 3 -15.06 10.67 -10.08
N GLY A 4 -15.45 9.94 -11.12
CA GLY A 4 -15.34 8.48 -11.19
C GLY A 4 -13.90 7.97 -11.25
N THR A 5 -13.07 8.57 -12.11
CA THR A 5 -11.64 8.21 -12.25
C THR A 5 -10.88 8.42 -10.95
N ARG A 6 -11.19 9.50 -10.23
CA ARG A 6 -10.55 9.85 -8.96
C ARG A 6 -10.75 8.81 -7.84
N ARG A 7 -11.94 8.20 -7.77
CA ARG A 7 -12.27 7.19 -6.75
C ARG A 7 -11.51 5.89 -6.99
N LEU A 8 -11.39 5.48 -8.25
CA LEU A 8 -10.67 4.26 -8.63
C LEU A 8 -9.18 4.32 -8.25
N GLN A 9 -8.59 5.49 -8.40
CA GLN A 9 -7.19 5.77 -8.07
C GLN A 9 -6.91 5.63 -6.57
N VAL A 10 -7.69 6.33 -5.74
CA VAL A 10 -7.59 6.21 -4.27
C VAL A 10 -7.80 4.77 -3.81
N ASN A 11 -8.76 4.06 -4.41
CA ASN A 11 -8.99 2.65 -4.09
C ASN A 11 -7.75 1.79 -4.37
N ARG A 12 -7.04 2.04 -5.48
CA ARG A 12 -5.80 1.32 -5.81
C ARG A 12 -4.70 1.59 -4.80
N GLN A 13 -4.50 2.85 -4.40
CA GLN A 13 -3.50 3.21 -3.40
C GLN A 13 -3.81 2.56 -2.04
N GLN A 14 -5.07 2.58 -1.61
CA GLN A 14 -5.52 1.92 -0.38
C GLN A 14 -5.28 0.40 -0.42
N LYS A 15 -5.48 -0.26 -1.56
CA LYS A 15 -5.14 -1.69 -1.75
C LYS A 15 -3.64 -1.94 -1.53
N HIS A 16 -2.78 -1.12 -2.13
CA HIS A 16 -1.34 -1.26 -1.95
C HIS A 16 -0.92 -1.00 -0.50
N ILE A 17 -1.49 0.01 0.16
CA ILE A 17 -1.24 0.28 1.59
C ILE A 17 -1.64 -0.92 2.46
N LEU A 18 -2.80 -1.53 2.19
CA LEU A 18 -3.27 -2.71 2.92
C LEU A 18 -2.33 -3.91 2.71
N LEU A 19 -1.94 -4.21 1.47
CA LEU A 19 -1.00 -5.28 1.19
C LEU A 19 0.39 -5.01 1.82
N LEU A 20 0.86 -3.76 1.79
CA LEU A 20 2.11 -3.35 2.42
C LEU A 20 2.09 -3.59 3.93
N ALA A 21 1.00 -3.18 4.59
CA ALA A 21 0.83 -3.39 6.02
C ALA A 21 0.85 -4.89 6.37
N LEU A 22 0.13 -5.72 5.62
CA LEU A 22 0.12 -7.18 5.84
C LEU A 22 1.50 -7.81 5.60
N PHE A 23 2.20 -7.39 4.54
CA PHE A 23 3.55 -7.88 4.23
C PHE A 23 4.53 -7.57 5.36
N LEU A 24 4.54 -6.32 5.85
CA LEU A 24 5.41 -5.90 6.94
C LEU A 24 5.03 -6.58 8.26
N LEU A 25 3.75 -6.68 8.58
CA LEU A 25 3.30 -7.42 9.77
C LEU A 25 3.78 -8.88 9.73
N LYS A 26 3.72 -9.54 8.58
CA LYS A 26 4.20 -10.92 8.40
C LYS A 26 5.71 -11.02 8.58
N TYR A 27 6.48 -10.28 7.79
CA TYR A 27 7.93 -10.52 7.67
C TYR A 27 8.79 -9.70 8.63
N GLN A 28 8.29 -8.55 9.10
CA GLN A 28 9.01 -7.73 10.07
C GLN A 28 8.55 -7.98 11.51
N HIS A 29 7.26 -8.29 11.71
CA HIS A 29 6.69 -8.49 13.06
C HIS A 29 6.31 -9.95 13.37
N GLY A 30 6.52 -10.88 12.44
CA GLY A 30 6.21 -12.31 12.62
C GLY A 30 4.72 -12.62 12.70
N ASN A 31 3.84 -11.66 12.40
CA ASN A 31 2.40 -11.82 12.49
C ASN A 31 1.81 -12.11 11.10
N ASN A 32 1.64 -13.39 10.79
CA ASN A 32 1.17 -13.87 9.49
C ASN A 32 -0.37 -13.77 9.31
N ARG A 33 -1.12 -13.58 10.40
CA ARG A 33 -2.59 -13.54 10.38
C ARG A 33 -3.12 -12.41 11.29
N PRO A 34 -2.71 -11.16 11.06
CA PRO A 34 -3.14 -10.06 11.91
C PRO A 34 -4.67 -9.90 11.86
N ALA A 35 -5.24 -9.62 13.03
CA ALA A 35 -6.64 -9.22 13.10
C ALA A 35 -6.85 -7.84 12.44
N LYS A 36 -8.05 -7.57 11.91
CA LYS A 36 -8.45 -6.27 11.33
C LYS A 36 -7.90 -5.06 12.11
N ARG A 37 -8.12 -5.05 13.43
CA ARG A 37 -7.69 -3.94 14.30
C ARG A 37 -6.18 -3.77 14.31
N GLN A 38 -5.41 -4.85 14.28
CA GLN A 38 -3.93 -4.78 14.25
C GLN A 38 -3.45 -4.17 12.94
N VAL A 39 -4.07 -4.53 11.81
CA VAL A 39 -3.73 -3.97 10.49
C VAL A 39 -4.06 -2.49 10.42
N LEU A 40 -5.26 -2.09 10.84
CA LEU A 40 -5.67 -0.69 10.85
C LEU A 40 -4.81 0.15 11.79
N ASN A 41 -4.53 -0.34 13.00
CA ASN A 41 -3.64 0.35 13.93
C ASN A 41 -2.23 0.49 13.35
N PHE A 42 -1.71 -0.53 12.67
CA PHE A 42 -0.41 -0.44 12.03
C PHE A 42 -0.39 0.65 10.95
N ILE A 43 -1.42 0.73 10.10
CA ILE A 43 -1.54 1.76 9.07
C ILE A 43 -1.57 3.17 9.67
N ASP A 44 -2.36 3.38 10.73
CA ASP A 44 -2.51 4.69 11.38
C ASP A 44 -1.24 5.11 12.14
N LEU A 45 -0.70 4.22 13.00
CA LEU A 45 0.48 4.49 13.82
C LEU A 45 1.74 4.74 12.99
N HIS A 46 1.87 4.07 11.84
CA HIS A 46 2.97 4.27 10.92
C HIS A 46 2.67 5.32 9.85
N HIS A 47 1.52 6.00 9.93
CA HIS A 47 1.09 7.04 9.01
C HIS A 47 1.19 6.61 7.54
N LEU A 48 0.85 5.36 7.20
CA LEU A 48 0.96 4.83 5.84
C LEU A 48 -0.10 5.39 4.88
N ILE A 49 -1.07 6.13 5.41
CA ILE A 49 -2.11 6.79 4.65
C ILE A 49 -2.36 8.19 5.22
N GLN A 50 -2.56 9.17 4.34
CA GLN A 50 -2.99 10.51 4.70
C GLN A 50 -4.48 10.46 5.09
N ILE A 51 -4.75 10.48 6.38
CA ILE A 51 -6.12 10.52 6.92
C ILE A 51 -6.50 11.98 7.16
N ARG A 52 -7.60 12.43 6.55
CA ARG A 52 -8.12 13.78 6.76
C ARG A 52 -9.03 13.79 7.97
N ASP A 53 -9.22 14.95 8.59
CA ASP A 53 -10.13 15.11 9.73
C ASP A 53 -11.58 14.69 9.39
N GLU A 54 -12.00 14.92 8.14
CA GLU A 54 -13.30 14.45 7.64
C GLU A 54 -13.40 12.92 7.61
N ASP A 55 -12.30 12.23 7.35
CA ASP A 55 -12.23 10.76 7.26
C ASP A 55 -12.09 10.08 8.63
N ARG A 56 -11.73 10.84 9.68
CA ARG A 56 -11.77 10.42 11.09
C ARG A 56 -13.20 10.33 11.64
N ARG A 57 -14.20 10.88 10.94
CA ARG A 57 -15.60 10.82 11.38
C ARG A 57 -16.11 9.39 11.29
N ARG A 58 -16.92 9.01 12.27
CA ARG A 58 -17.59 7.71 12.27
C ARG A 58 -18.68 7.67 11.22
N VAL A 59 -18.73 6.59 10.44
CA VAL A 59 -19.80 6.30 9.48
C VAL A 59 -20.88 5.42 10.12
N ALA A 60 -21.91 5.05 9.37
CA ALA A 60 -23.05 4.27 9.86
C ALA A 60 -22.66 2.91 10.48
N THR A 61 -21.51 2.33 10.10
CA THR A 61 -20.97 1.10 10.70
C THR A 61 -20.34 1.31 12.08
N GLY A 62 -20.25 2.56 12.55
CA GLY A 62 -19.62 2.92 13.82
C GLY A 62 -18.09 3.06 13.76
N GLU A 63 -17.49 2.75 12.60
CA GLU A 63 -16.05 2.87 12.30
C GLU A 63 -15.71 4.22 11.68
N GLU A 64 -14.45 4.66 11.79
CA GLU A 64 -13.96 5.83 11.05
C GLU A 64 -14.06 5.59 9.53
N ALA A 65 -14.37 6.61 8.74
CA ALA A 65 -14.61 6.47 7.30
C ALA A 65 -13.41 5.85 6.57
N TRP A 66 -12.18 6.27 6.88
CA TRP A 66 -10.98 5.68 6.26
C TRP A 66 -10.80 4.19 6.61
N ALA A 67 -11.11 3.80 7.85
CA ALA A 67 -10.99 2.42 8.31
C ALA A 67 -12.04 1.52 7.63
N ASN A 68 -13.25 2.04 7.48
CA ASN A 68 -14.31 1.39 6.72
C ASN A 68 -13.90 1.24 5.24
N ASP A 69 -13.29 2.25 4.63
CA ASP A 69 -12.79 2.18 3.25
C ASP A 69 -11.70 1.11 3.07
N ILE A 70 -10.71 1.04 3.98
CA ILE A 70 -9.71 -0.04 3.97
C ILE A 70 -10.37 -1.42 4.12
N THR A 71 -11.41 -1.51 4.95
CA THR A 71 -12.18 -2.76 5.11
C THR A 71 -12.88 -3.16 3.81
N TRP A 72 -13.42 -2.20 3.05
CA TRP A 72 -13.96 -2.49 1.71
C TRP A 72 -12.87 -2.95 0.74
N ARG A 73 -11.68 -2.33 0.78
CA ARG A 73 -10.55 -2.78 -0.06
C ARG A 73 -10.09 -4.20 0.28
N ARG A 74 -10.26 -4.65 1.52
CA ARG A 74 -10.03 -6.04 1.89
C ARG A 74 -10.97 -6.99 1.13
N GLU A 75 -12.23 -6.65 0.92
CA GLU A 75 -13.15 -7.46 0.09
C GLU A 75 -12.65 -7.55 -1.35
N ASP A 76 -12.32 -6.42 -1.97
CA ASP A 76 -11.78 -6.41 -3.32
C ASP A 76 -10.50 -7.26 -3.44
N LEU A 77 -9.56 -7.16 -2.48
CA LEU A 77 -8.32 -7.95 -2.50
C LEU A 77 -8.55 -9.45 -2.31
N LYS A 78 -9.62 -9.81 -1.60
CA LYS A 78 -10.04 -11.20 -1.44
C LYS A 78 -10.59 -11.75 -2.74
N GLU A 79 -11.43 -10.98 -3.44
CA GLU A 79 -11.94 -11.33 -4.77
C GLU A 79 -10.79 -11.47 -5.80
N GLU A 80 -9.76 -10.63 -5.69
CA GLU A 80 -8.55 -10.69 -6.51
C GLU A 80 -7.55 -11.80 -6.09
N VAL A 81 -7.85 -12.60 -5.06
CA VAL A 81 -6.99 -13.68 -4.55
C VAL A 81 -5.62 -13.16 -4.03
N LEU A 82 -5.53 -11.88 -3.68
CA LEU A 82 -4.32 -11.25 -3.11
C LEU A 82 -4.31 -11.31 -1.57
N LEU A 83 -5.48 -11.54 -0.98
CA LEU A 83 -5.71 -11.66 0.46
C LEU A 83 -6.67 -12.82 0.71
N THR A 84 -6.49 -13.52 1.83
CA THR A 84 -7.45 -14.52 2.33
C THR A 84 -7.82 -14.25 3.79
N MET A 85 -8.94 -14.82 4.22
CA MET A 85 -9.42 -14.81 5.60
C MET A 85 -9.62 -16.24 6.07
N PRO A 86 -8.56 -16.90 6.58
CA PRO A 86 -8.65 -18.30 6.99
C PRO A 86 -9.61 -18.48 8.16
N GLU A 87 -9.68 -17.48 9.04
CA GLU A 87 -10.59 -17.42 10.19
C GLU A 87 -11.31 -16.07 10.23
N HIS A 88 -12.44 -16.01 10.94
CA HIS A 88 -13.21 -14.79 11.06
C HIS A 88 -12.39 -13.68 11.74
N GLY A 89 -12.17 -12.57 11.03
CA GLY A 89 -11.45 -11.42 11.54
C GLY A 89 -9.92 -11.46 11.34
N GLU A 90 -9.36 -12.60 10.92
CA GLU A 90 -7.94 -12.74 10.58
C GLU A 90 -7.68 -12.44 9.11
N TRP A 91 -6.72 -11.57 8.83
CA TRP A 91 -6.36 -11.18 7.46
C TRP A 91 -4.99 -11.72 7.12
N GLN A 92 -4.88 -12.42 5.99
CA GLN A 92 -3.64 -13.04 5.57
C GLN A 92 -3.33 -12.68 4.11
N ILE A 93 -2.13 -12.16 3.86
CA ILE A 93 -1.65 -11.95 2.49
C ILE A 93 -1.35 -13.30 1.83
N THR A 94 -1.75 -13.46 0.56
CA THR A 94 -1.43 -14.67 -0.22
C THR A 94 -0.09 -14.52 -0.92
N ALA A 95 0.48 -15.61 -1.45
CA ALA A 95 1.69 -15.53 -2.28
C ALA A 95 1.51 -14.62 -3.51
N SER A 96 0.30 -14.59 -4.11
CA SER A 96 -0.03 -13.67 -5.20
C SER A 96 -0.04 -12.22 -4.72
N GLY A 97 -0.61 -11.96 -3.54
CA GLY A 97 -0.57 -10.66 -2.88
C GLY A 97 0.85 -10.18 -2.58
N GLU A 98 1.71 -11.09 -2.10
CA GLU A 98 3.13 -10.82 -1.86
C GLU A 98 3.85 -10.43 -3.14
N ARG A 99 3.71 -11.21 -4.21
CA ARG A 99 4.30 -10.87 -5.51
C ARG A 99 3.84 -9.49 -6.00
N ARG A 100 2.53 -9.24 -5.90
CA ARG A 100 1.93 -7.97 -6.32
C ARG A 100 2.49 -6.77 -5.55
N ILE A 101 2.63 -6.89 -4.23
CA ILE A 101 3.16 -5.78 -3.43
C ILE A 101 4.67 -5.61 -3.61
N ILE A 102 5.43 -6.69 -3.83
CA ILE A 102 6.87 -6.61 -4.12
C ILE A 102 7.11 -5.84 -5.44
N GLU A 103 6.32 -6.10 -6.49
CA GLU A 103 6.38 -5.34 -7.75
C GLU A 103 6.19 -3.84 -7.51
N TRP A 104 5.18 -3.48 -6.72
CA TRP A 104 4.91 -2.09 -6.41
C TRP A 104 6.01 -1.46 -5.53
N CYS A 105 6.55 -2.21 -4.57
CA CYS A 105 7.68 -1.77 -3.76
C CYS A 105 8.95 -1.56 -4.59
N ALA A 106 9.19 -2.37 -5.62
CA ALA A 106 10.31 -2.19 -6.54
C ALA A 106 10.19 -0.86 -7.31
N ILE A 107 8.98 -0.52 -7.77
CA ILE A 107 8.69 0.78 -8.42
C ILE A 107 8.98 1.93 -7.45
N MET A 108 8.48 1.85 -6.22
CA MET A 108 8.71 2.87 -5.19
C MET A 108 10.17 3.03 -4.83
N HIS A 109 10.89 1.92 -4.71
CA HIS A 109 12.32 1.94 -4.43
C HIS A 109 13.12 2.55 -5.58
N HIS A 110 12.79 2.21 -6.82
CA HIS A 110 13.42 2.81 -7.99
C HIS A 110 13.15 4.32 -8.07
N PHE A 111 11.90 4.75 -7.90
CA PHE A 111 11.52 6.16 -7.84
C PHE A 111 12.36 6.91 -6.79
N ALA A 112 12.39 6.41 -5.56
CA ALA A 112 13.15 7.03 -4.48
C ALA A 112 14.67 7.07 -4.74
N THR A 113 15.20 6.14 -5.54
CA THR A 113 16.63 6.08 -5.89
C THR A 113 17.02 7.11 -6.95
N VAL A 114 16.13 7.36 -7.93
CA VAL A 114 16.43 8.27 -9.05
C VAL A 114 15.90 9.70 -8.84
N THR A 115 15.08 9.91 -7.81
CA THR A 115 14.56 11.23 -7.41
C THR A 115 15.06 11.59 -6.01
N PRO A 116 16.32 12.00 -5.82
CA PRO A 116 16.94 12.16 -4.49
C PRO A 116 16.27 13.20 -3.58
N ASP A 117 15.48 14.13 -4.12
CA ASP A 117 14.70 15.14 -3.40
C ASP A 117 13.22 14.76 -3.20
N TRP A 118 12.83 13.51 -3.47
CA TRP A 118 11.43 13.05 -3.38
C TRP A 118 10.80 13.33 -2.01
N GLU A 119 11.60 13.30 -0.94
CA GLU A 119 11.14 13.49 0.43
C GLU A 119 10.58 14.89 0.72
N THR A 120 11.02 15.89 -0.04
CA THR A 120 10.61 17.30 0.12
C THR A 120 9.58 17.73 -0.93
N ARG A 121 9.17 16.83 -1.84
CA ARG A 121 8.40 17.13 -3.05
C ARG A 121 7.18 16.24 -3.20
N ALA A 122 6.09 16.64 -2.54
CA ALA A 122 4.80 15.97 -2.64
C ALA A 122 4.21 16.01 -4.07
N ASP A 123 4.55 17.05 -4.85
CA ASP A 123 4.21 17.21 -6.26
C ASP A 123 4.68 16.03 -7.13
N ARG A 124 5.89 15.51 -6.87
CA ARG A 124 6.44 14.38 -7.65
C ARG A 124 5.65 13.08 -7.47
N PHE A 125 5.01 12.89 -6.33
CA PHE A 125 4.11 11.75 -6.13
C PHE A 125 2.81 11.92 -6.91
N GLU A 126 2.24 13.12 -6.91
CA GLU A 126 1.03 13.41 -7.69
C GLU A 126 1.30 13.21 -9.19
N ASP A 127 2.48 13.63 -9.67
CA ASP A 127 2.92 13.43 -11.05
C ASP A 127 3.16 11.96 -11.38
N LEU A 128 3.86 11.21 -10.53
CA LEU A 128 4.16 9.80 -10.77
C LEU A 128 2.89 8.96 -10.86
N PHE A 129 1.95 9.22 -9.97
CA PHE A 129 0.72 8.46 -9.91
C PHE A 129 -0.37 9.07 -10.80
N GLU A 130 -0.20 10.28 -11.33
CA GLU A 130 -1.23 11.05 -12.05
C GLU A 130 -2.54 11.15 -11.22
N GLU A 131 -2.39 11.28 -9.90
CA GLU A 131 -3.40 10.90 -8.90
C GLU A 131 -3.49 11.85 -7.71
N LYS A 132 -4.66 11.92 -7.08
CA LYS A 132 -4.76 12.47 -5.72
C LYS A 132 -4.11 11.45 -4.76
N VAL A 133 -2.99 11.84 -4.17
CA VAL A 133 -2.14 10.98 -3.36
C VAL A 133 -2.70 10.86 -1.94
N VAL A 134 -2.99 9.63 -1.50
CA VAL A 134 -3.25 9.28 -0.09
C VAL A 134 -2.07 8.55 0.54
N ILE A 135 -1.07 8.12 -0.23
CA ILE A 135 0.18 7.61 0.34
C ILE A 135 0.99 8.76 0.95
N THR A 136 1.77 8.47 1.98
CA THR A 136 2.62 9.46 2.67
C THR A 136 4.10 9.16 2.40
N LYS A 137 4.98 10.05 2.89
CA LYS A 137 6.41 9.77 2.98
C LYS A 137 6.70 8.43 3.66
N GLN A 138 5.98 8.12 4.74
CA GLN A 138 6.17 6.87 5.48
C GLN A 138 5.77 5.65 4.67
N THR A 139 4.79 5.76 3.79
CA THR A 139 4.43 4.66 2.87
C THR A 139 5.59 4.30 1.95
N VAL A 140 6.33 5.29 1.46
CA VAL A 140 7.43 5.08 0.52
C VAL A 140 8.64 4.48 1.24
N LEU A 141 8.97 4.98 2.43
CA LEU A 141 10.01 4.39 3.29
C LEU A 141 9.65 2.94 3.66
N ALA A 142 8.38 2.68 3.99
CA ALA A 142 7.87 1.34 4.28
C ALA A 142 7.95 0.44 3.04
N ALA A 143 7.68 0.95 1.84
CA ALA A 143 7.82 0.22 0.58
C ALA A 143 9.29 -0.11 0.26
N GLN A 144 10.22 0.82 0.44
CA GLN A 144 11.65 0.56 0.32
C GLN A 144 12.09 -0.55 1.28
N ARG A 145 11.62 -0.47 2.54
CA ARG A 145 11.91 -1.50 3.54
C ARG A 145 11.34 -2.87 3.16
N ALA A 146 10.09 -2.91 2.68
CA ALA A 146 9.48 -4.14 2.20
C ALA A 146 10.26 -4.73 1.01
N TYR A 147 10.77 -3.89 0.11
CA TYR A 147 11.62 -4.32 -1.00
C TYR A 147 12.95 -4.91 -0.50
N GLU A 148 13.63 -4.28 0.47
CA GLU A 148 14.84 -4.85 1.10
C GLU A 148 14.59 -6.21 1.77
N ILE A 149 13.42 -6.39 2.39
CA ILE A 149 13.04 -7.69 2.96
C ILE A 149 12.86 -8.70 1.82
N ALA A 150 12.15 -8.33 0.77
CA ALA A 150 11.92 -9.18 -0.38
C ALA A 150 13.22 -9.59 -1.08
N THR A 151 14.22 -8.71 -1.20
CA THR A 151 15.50 -9.04 -1.84
C THR A 151 16.29 -10.08 -1.06
N ARG A 152 16.12 -10.14 0.27
CA ARG A 152 16.71 -11.18 1.11
C ARG A 152 15.97 -12.51 1.02
N LEU A 153 14.63 -12.45 0.91
CA LEU A 153 13.78 -13.65 0.85
C LEU A 153 13.77 -14.31 -0.53
N TYR A 154 13.83 -13.52 -1.61
CA TYR A 154 13.66 -13.96 -2.99
C TYR A 154 14.78 -13.43 -3.92
N PRO A 155 16.07 -13.68 -3.63
CA PRO A 155 17.18 -13.03 -4.34
C PRO A 155 17.25 -13.32 -5.85
N ARG A 156 16.54 -14.33 -6.35
CA ARG A 156 16.54 -14.73 -7.77
C ARG A 156 15.23 -14.44 -8.51
N ASP A 157 14.17 -14.04 -7.80
CA ASP A 157 12.81 -13.92 -8.33
C ASP A 157 12.22 -12.52 -8.09
N LEU A 158 13.08 -11.51 -7.98
CA LEU A 158 12.62 -10.13 -7.84
C LEU A 158 12.02 -9.62 -9.15
N PRO A 159 10.86 -8.97 -9.10
CA PRO A 159 10.28 -8.34 -10.27
C PRO A 159 11.13 -7.16 -10.71
N GLU A 160 11.42 -7.09 -12.01
CA GLU A 160 12.02 -5.90 -12.60
C GLU A 160 10.99 -4.77 -12.72
N VAL A 161 11.44 -3.54 -12.48
CA VAL A 161 10.61 -2.35 -12.74
C VAL A 161 10.35 -2.27 -14.25
N PRO A 162 9.08 -2.22 -14.71
CA PRO A 162 8.79 -2.18 -16.15
C PRO A 162 9.38 -0.94 -16.83
N GLU A 163 9.91 -1.09 -18.04
CA GLU A 163 10.56 0.01 -18.79
C GLU A 163 9.65 1.24 -18.99
N HIS A 164 8.37 1.01 -19.27
CA HIS A 164 7.40 2.10 -19.42
C HIS A 164 7.19 2.91 -18.13
N ILE A 165 7.45 2.31 -16.95
CA ILE A 165 7.44 3.01 -15.66
C ILE A 165 8.74 3.76 -15.44
N LYS A 166 9.89 3.16 -15.79
CA LYS A 166 11.20 3.85 -15.72
C LYS A 166 11.22 5.14 -16.55
N GLY A 167 10.60 5.12 -17.74
CA GLY A 167 10.46 6.30 -18.60
C GLY A 167 9.65 7.44 -17.96
N LYS A 168 8.61 7.11 -17.19
CA LYS A 168 7.79 8.12 -16.47
C LYS A 168 8.52 8.73 -15.28
N ILE A 169 9.32 7.93 -14.58
CA ILE A 169 10.06 8.36 -13.37
C ILE A 169 11.25 9.29 -13.72
N ARG A 170 11.78 9.24 -14.95
CA ARG A 170 12.95 10.02 -15.39
C ARG A 170 12.66 11.47 -15.81
N LEU A 171 11.40 11.89 -15.83
CA LEU A 171 10.94 13.24 -16.21
C LEU A 171 10.61 14.06 -14.96
#